data_AF-A0A4U0RC93-F1
#
_entry.id   AF-A0A4U0RC93-F1
#
_cell.length_a   1.000
_cell.length_b   1.000
_cell.length_c   1.000
_cell.angle_alpha   90.00
_cell.angle_beta   90.00
_cell.angle_gamma   90.00
#
_symmetry.space_group_name_H-M   'P 1'
#
loop_
_entity.id
_entity.type
_entity.pdbx_description
1 polymer ?
#
loop_
_entity_poly.entity_id
_entity_poly.type
_entity_poly.pdbx_seq_one_letter_code
_entity_poly.pdbx_strand_id
1 'polypeptide(L)'
;MTTTTELVIPALHDARDAQAAVIEKFQAHIAVTPAGSYRRILEHHVADAEDHVSSIDEHMNQLRPHGLLQDALEGARHLAGQAIRVARLPL
;
A
#
# COMPACT_ATOMS: atom_id res chain seq x y z
N MET A 1 -6.93 19.75 13.88
CA MET A 1 -7.26 18.32 14.04
C MET A 1 -6.88 17.63 12.74
N THR A 2 -5.70 17.02 12.70
CA THR A 2 -5.09 16.37 11.52
C THR A 2 -4.57 15.01 11.94
N THR A 3 -5.45 14.11 12.37
CA THR A 3 -4.99 12.91 13.10
C THR A 3 -5.63 11.62 12.62
N THR A 4 -6.87 11.64 12.14
CA THR A 4 -7.52 10.38 11.73
C THR A 4 -7.12 9.98 10.32
N THR A 5 -7.16 10.89 9.34
CA THR A 5 -6.82 10.55 7.93
C THR A 5 -5.33 10.24 7.74
N GLU A 6 -4.43 10.91 8.46
CA GLU A 6 -2.98 10.66 8.38
C GLU A 6 -2.57 9.26 8.90
N LEU A 7 -3.41 8.63 9.72
CA LEU A 7 -3.15 7.29 10.26
C LEU A 7 -3.93 6.19 9.51
N VAL A 8 -5.11 6.51 8.97
CA VAL A 8 -5.95 5.55 8.27
C VAL A 8 -5.35 5.15 6.92
N ILE A 9 -4.80 6.10 6.15
CA ILE A 9 -4.22 5.78 4.83
C ILE A 9 -3.00 4.83 4.96
N PRO A 10 -2.02 5.07 5.86
CA PRO A 10 -0.93 4.12 6.09
C PRO A 10 -1.41 2.74 6.55
N ALA A 11 -2.39 2.66 7.46
CA ALA A 11 -2.91 1.38 7.92
C ALA A 11 -3.62 0.58 6.81
N LEU A 12 -4.28 1.26 5.87
CA LEU A 12 -4.87 0.63 4.69
C LEU A 12 -3.79 0.11 3.73
N HIS A 13 -2.68 0.85 3.55
CA HIS A 13 -1.52 0.36 2.81
C HIS A 13 -0.92 -0.91 3.45
N ASP A 14 -0.70 -0.91 4.77
CA ASP A 14 -0.18 -2.08 5.47
C ASP A 14 -1.11 -3.30 5.32
N ALA A 15 -2.42 -3.08 5.41
CA ALA A 15 -3.42 -4.13 5.20
C ALA A 15 -3.38 -4.69 3.77
N ARG A 16 -3.28 -3.81 2.76
CA ARG A 16 -3.16 -4.19 1.35
C ARG A 16 -1.90 -5.03 1.10
N ASP A 17 -0.76 -4.60 1.63
CA ASP A 17 0.51 -5.29 1.44
C ASP A 17 0.51 -6.67 2.12
N ALA A 18 -0.14 -6.78 3.29
CA ALA A 18 -0.34 -8.06 3.95
C ALA A 18 -1.21 -9.02 3.13
N GLN A 19 -2.30 -8.53 2.50
CA GLN A 19 -3.13 -9.35 1.61
C GLN A 19 -2.36 -9.80 0.35
N ALA A 20 -1.55 -8.91 -0.24
CA ALA A 20 -0.70 -9.25 -1.38
C ALA A 20 0.30 -10.37 -1.04
N ALA A 21 0.93 -10.31 0.13
CA ALA A 21 1.85 -11.36 0.59
C ALA A 21 1.13 -12.71 0.82
N VAL A 22 -0.12 -12.68 1.29
CA VAL A 22 -0.94 -13.89 1.45
C VAL A 22 -1.30 -14.49 0.09
N ILE A 23 -1.68 -13.67 -0.89
CA ILE A 23 -1.94 -14.11 -2.27
C ILE A 23 -0.70 -14.79 -2.86
N GLU A 24 0.47 -14.14 -2.78
CA GLU A 24 1.73 -14.70 -3.29
C GLU A 24 2.02 -16.08 -2.67
N LYS A 25 1.85 -16.19 -1.35
CA LYS A 25 2.05 -17.46 -0.64
C LYS A 25 1.06 -18.53 -1.11
N PHE A 26 -0.22 -18.21 -1.25
CA PHE A 26 -1.20 -19.19 -1.72
C PHE A 26 -0.96 -19.61 -3.17
N GLN A 27 -0.56 -18.69 -4.05
CA GLN A 27 -0.16 -19.00 -5.41
C GLN A 27 1.05 -19.95 -5.45
N ALA A 28 2.04 -19.74 -4.57
CA ALA A 28 3.17 -20.67 -4.41
C ALA A 28 2.72 -22.07 -3.95
N HIS A 29 1.78 -22.16 -3.02
CA HIS A 29 1.20 -23.46 -2.62
C HIS A 29 0.39 -24.12 -3.74
N ILE A 30 -0.38 -23.34 -4.51
CA ILE A 30 -1.14 -23.82 -5.67
C ILE A 30 -0.19 -24.40 -6.72
N ALA A 31 0.96 -23.76 -6.98
CA ALA A 31 1.94 -24.23 -7.97
C ALA A 31 2.45 -25.65 -7.70
N VAL A 32 2.51 -26.07 -6.44
CA VAL A 32 2.98 -27.40 -6.02
C VAL A 32 1.86 -28.37 -5.61
N THR A 33 0.61 -27.92 -5.57
CA THR A 33 -0.54 -28.72 -5.13
C THR A 33 -1.27 -29.34 -6.33
N PRO A 34 -1.36 -30.68 -6.42
CA PRO A 34 -2.16 -31.35 -7.46
C PRO A 34 -3.63 -30.96 -7.43
N ALA A 35 -4.33 -31.15 -8.55
CA ALA A 35 -5.77 -30.89 -8.63
C ALA A 35 -6.55 -31.69 -7.58
N GLY A 36 -7.43 -31.02 -6.84
CA GLY A 36 -8.18 -31.64 -5.74
C GLY A 36 -8.97 -30.64 -4.92
N SER A 37 -9.63 -31.12 -3.87
CA SER A 37 -10.39 -30.27 -2.93
C SER A 37 -9.51 -29.23 -2.26
N TYR A 38 -8.32 -29.60 -1.79
CA TYR A 38 -7.38 -28.69 -1.15
C TYR A 38 -6.91 -27.57 -2.09
N ARG A 39 -6.62 -27.88 -3.36
CA ARG A 39 -6.27 -26.88 -4.37
C ARG A 39 -7.41 -25.88 -4.60
N ARG A 40 -8.66 -26.36 -4.71
CA ARG A 40 -9.82 -25.46 -4.87
C ARG A 40 -10.03 -24.52 -3.69
N ILE A 41 -9.73 -24.97 -2.46
CA ILE A 41 -9.78 -24.12 -1.27
C ILE A 41 -8.73 -23.02 -1.35
N LEU A 42 -7.49 -23.35 -1.76
CA LEU A 42 -6.44 -22.36 -1.97
C LEU A 42 -6.81 -21.34 -3.05
N GLU A 43 -7.35 -21.80 -4.18
CA GLU A 43 -7.80 -20.93 -5.27
C GLU A 43 -8.92 -19.98 -4.83
N HIS A 44 -9.85 -20.47 -4.01
CA HIS A 44 -10.90 -19.63 -3.42
C HIS A 44 -10.32 -18.55 -2.50
N HIS A 45 -9.37 -18.91 -1.63
CA HIS A 45 -8.72 -17.94 -0.75
C HIS A 45 -7.89 -16.89 -1.50
N VAL A 46 -7.31 -17.23 -2.66
CA VAL A 46 -6.67 -16.24 -3.53
C VAL A 46 -7.72 -15.25 -4.05
N ALA A 47 -8.84 -15.73 -4.58
CA ALA A 47 -9.91 -14.87 -5.07
C ALA A 47 -10.46 -13.95 -3.97
N ASP A 48 -10.72 -14.48 -2.76
CA ASP A 48 -11.19 -13.67 -1.63
C ASP A 48 -10.17 -12.58 -1.25
N ALA A 49 -8.88 -12.90 -1.27
CA ALA A 49 -7.83 -11.94 -0.94
C ALA A 49 -7.67 -10.86 -2.03
N GLU A 50 -7.81 -11.22 -3.31
CA GLU A 50 -7.83 -10.28 -4.44
C GLU A 50 -9.03 -9.31 -4.35
N ASP A 51 -10.20 -9.81 -3.95
CA ASP A 51 -11.39 -9.00 -3.71
C ASP A 51 -11.17 -8.02 -2.53
N HIS A 52 -10.53 -8.46 -1.45
CA HIS A 52 -10.18 -7.58 -0.33
C HIS A 52 -9.19 -6.49 -0.74
N VAL A 53 -8.15 -6.81 -1.53
CA VAL A 53 -7.21 -5.81 -2.06
C VAL A 53 -7.94 -4.76 -2.89
N SER A 54 -8.83 -5.20 -3.80
CA SER A 54 -9.60 -4.30 -4.65
C SER A 54 -10.50 -3.37 -3.84
N SER A 55 -11.15 -3.90 -2.80
CA SER A 55 -11.97 -3.11 -1.87
C SER A 55 -11.13 -2.08 -1.09
N ILE A 56 -9.93 -2.45 -0.62
CA ILE A 56 -9.02 -1.51 0.05
C ILE A 56 -8.59 -0.40 -0.91
N ASP A 57 -8.21 -0.75 -2.15
CA ASP A 57 -7.82 0.22 -3.18
C ASP A 57 -8.96 1.19 -3.51
N GLU A 58 -10.21 0.72 -3.58
CA GLU A 58 -11.38 1.57 -3.75
C GLU A 58 -11.56 2.55 -2.59
N HIS A 59 -11.50 2.08 -1.35
CA HIS A 59 -11.62 2.95 -0.17
C HIS A 59 -10.48 3.96 -0.08
N MET A 60 -9.24 3.58 -0.41
CA MET A 60 -8.11 4.51 -0.47
C MET A 60 -8.33 5.60 -1.53
N ASN A 61 -8.88 5.25 -2.69
CA ASN A 61 -9.23 6.23 -3.72
C ASN A 61 -10.33 7.19 -3.24
N GLN A 62 -11.36 6.70 -2.55
CA GLN A 62 -12.42 7.54 -1.96
C GLN A 62 -11.89 8.47 -0.85
N LEU A 63 -10.92 8.00 -0.06
CA LEU A 63 -10.27 8.79 0.99
C LEU A 63 -9.27 9.81 0.44
N ARG A 64 -8.81 9.65 -0.81
CA ARG A 64 -7.92 10.60 -1.47
C ARG A 64 -8.72 11.86 -1.84
N PRO A 65 -8.34 13.05 -1.35
CA PRO A 65 -8.99 14.28 -1.77
C PRO A 65 -8.75 14.48 -3.28
N HIS A 66 -9.82 14.41 -4.07
CA HIS A 66 -9.82 14.58 -5.54
C HIS A 66 -9.61 16.05 -5.97
N GLY A 67 -8.63 16.73 -5.38
CA GLY A 67 -8.40 18.15 -5.63
C GLY A 67 -6.92 18.43 -5.83
N LEU A 68 -6.63 19.29 -6.81
CA LEU A 68 -5.38 19.97 -7.16
C LEU A 68 -4.56 20.56 -5.98
N LEU A 69 -5.06 20.41 -4.74
CA LEU A 69 -4.44 20.81 -3.49
C LEU A 69 -3.32 19.88 -3.02
N GLN A 70 -3.28 18.61 -3.47
CA GLN A 70 -2.21 17.69 -3.07
C GLN A 70 -0.86 18.03 -3.73
N ASP A 71 -0.87 18.54 -4.98
CA ASP A 71 0.33 19.05 -5.66
C ASP A 71 0.95 20.25 -4.91
N ALA A 72 0.13 21.09 -4.28
CA ALA A 72 0.60 22.20 -3.47
C ALA A 72 1.23 21.76 -2.14
N LEU A 73 0.73 20.68 -1.53
CA LEU A 73 1.26 20.16 -0.27
C LEU A 73 2.56 19.37 -0.48
N GLU A 74 2.69 18.66 -1.60
CA GLU A 74 3.93 17.99 -1.99
C GLU A 74 5.04 19.00 -2.37
N GLY A 75 4.66 20.11 -3.02
CA GLY A 75 5.56 21.26 -3.24
C GLY A 75 6.10 21.88 -1.95
N ALA A 76 5.29 21.96 -0.89
CA ALA A 76 5.73 22.46 0.42
C ALA A 76 6.71 21.50 1.13
N ARG A 77 6.52 20.18 0.98
CA ARG A 77 7.42 19.18 1.57
C ARG A 77 8.81 19.21 0.92
N HIS A 78 8.90 19.59 -0.35
CA HIS A 78 10.19 19.68 -1.06
C HIS A 78 11.04 20.90 -0.63
N LEU A 79 10.44 21.94 -0.05
CA LEU A 79 11.16 23.13 0.43
C LEU A 79 11.75 22.97 1.84
N ALA A 80 11.27 22.00 2.63
CA ALA A 80 11.83 21.71 3.96
C ALA A 80 13.17 20.91 3.90
N GLY A 81 13.54 20.39 2.72
CA GLY A 81 14.71 19.54 2.52
C GLY A 81 16.02 20.26 2.16
N GLN A 82 16.08 21.59 2.19
CA GLN A 82 17.29 22.35 1.83
C GLN A 82 17.93 23.04 3.04
N ALA A 83 18.34 22.25 4.03
CA ALA A 83 19.23 22.69 5.10
C ALA A 83 20.69 22.32 4.75
N ILE A 84 21.38 23.31 4.17
CA ILE A 84 22.80 23.66 4.32
C ILE A 84 23.75 22.52 4.74
N ARG A 85 24.60 22.09 3.81
CA ARG A 85 25.89 21.48 4.15
C ARG A 85 27.04 22.31 3.56
N VAL A 86 27.22 23.51 4.11
CA VAL A 86 28.48 24.27 3.99
C VAL A 86 29.33 23.90 5.19
N ALA A 87 30.29 23.00 5.01
CA ALA A 87 31.55 22.95 5.77
C ALA A 87 32.42 21.80 5.24
N ARG A 88 33.33 22.14 4.31
CA ARG A 88 34.77 21.83 4.39
C ARG A 88 35.45 22.24 3.08
N LEU A 89 35.98 23.47 3.09
CA LEU A 89 37.16 23.83 2.30
C LEU A 89 38.39 23.18 2.95
N PRO A 90 39.27 22.52 2.19
CA PRO A 90 40.66 22.36 2.60
C PRO A 90 41.48 23.56 2.09
N LEU A 91 42.26 24.16 3.00
CA LEU A 91 43.49 24.87 2.66
C LEU A 91 44.57 23.85 2.31
#